data_AF-A9KCI6-F1
#
_entry.id   AF-A9KCI6-F1
#
_cell.length_a   1.000
_cell.length_b   1.000
_cell.length_c   1.000
_cell.angle_alpha   90.00
_cell.angle_beta   90.00
_cell.angle_gamma   90.00
#
_symmetry.space_group_name_H-M   'P 1'
#
loop_
_entity.id
_entity.type
_entity.pdbx_description
1 polymer ?
#
loop_
_entity_poly.entity_id
_entity_poly.type
_entity_poly.pdbx_seq_one_letter_code
_entity_poly.pdbx_strand_id
1 'polypeptide(L)'
;MKYPSISKRCLTMLGAIFYVANTLWAFATMGVAWQYLKRERLSARLFSAIRHNVGQFNPQGIANALWALATMGMGWRYLKEQRLSERLLVAIRHTLEGFNSQDIANTFWALATMGVRWRYLERQSLSERLLTAVRRNVEQFNAQEIANALWALATMEVRWRYLEEQRASERLLVAIRHTIESFNSQDIANTLWALATIGVKWQDREIQRLSGRLVVAVRRNIECFNSQNVANTLWAFATMGAGWRYLQEQRLSECMLVIVQRTVERFNPQGIANTLWAFATMGVRWRYLEEQRLSSCLLVAVRHNAERFNSQDIANTLWAFATTGVRWQDREMQKLSERLLAAVRHNIEQFNPQEIANTLWALATMEVEWQYLEDQGLSHLLTDVIDRNASQFSLENCTQITWSTCWFDIRAPAEVVLKVSTRNPPRSSHLHKWVLSVLTAQAPEEIIKSEFLIKNCLYVDIYIPRKNLVIEVDGPYHTPAKDEFKERLLRKWGYAVERISYLDGDKIEERINALVDHYHLKHSSVEGCRFLGRLEERTSEDEKNSPFKRHCRVVHRG
;
A
#
# COMPACT_ATOMS: atom_id res chain seq x y z
N MET A 1 -34.22 -20.11 -4.33
CA MET A 1 -34.77 -19.81 -5.68
C MET A 1 -34.75 -21.08 -6.51
N LYS A 2 -35.91 -21.48 -7.04
CA LYS A 2 -36.11 -22.67 -7.88
C LYS A 2 -35.67 -22.32 -9.31
N TYR A 3 -34.58 -22.90 -9.80
CA TYR A 3 -34.25 -22.83 -11.24
C TYR A 3 -35.04 -23.94 -11.97
N PRO A 4 -35.87 -23.62 -12.98
CA PRO A 4 -36.65 -24.62 -13.69
C PRO A 4 -35.75 -25.56 -14.48
N SER A 5 -36.22 -26.78 -14.72
CA SER A 5 -35.59 -27.78 -15.58
C SER A 5 -35.13 -27.15 -16.90
N ILE A 6 -33.81 -27.13 -17.14
CA ILE A 6 -33.22 -26.66 -18.39
C ILE A 6 -33.82 -27.50 -19.53
N SER A 7 -34.61 -26.87 -20.38
CA SER A 7 -35.50 -27.58 -21.31
C SER A 7 -34.72 -28.40 -22.35
N LYS A 8 -35.34 -29.49 -22.84
CA LYS A 8 -34.84 -30.34 -23.93
C LYS A 8 -34.56 -29.55 -25.23
N ARG A 9 -35.17 -28.37 -25.41
CA ARG A 9 -34.92 -27.44 -26.53
C ARG A 9 -33.58 -26.71 -26.44
N CYS A 10 -33.16 -26.29 -25.24
CA CYS A 10 -31.81 -25.71 -25.04
C CYS A 10 -30.72 -26.73 -25.43
N LEU A 11 -30.98 -28.01 -25.17
CA LEU A 11 -30.10 -29.12 -25.52
C LEU A 11 -29.98 -29.40 -27.02
N THR A 12 -31.04 -29.20 -27.81
CA THR A 12 -31.00 -29.35 -29.28
C THR A 12 -30.31 -28.16 -29.96
N MET A 13 -30.36 -26.96 -29.38
CA MET A 13 -29.71 -25.76 -29.94
C MET A 13 -28.17 -25.78 -29.81
N LEU A 14 -27.60 -26.56 -28.89
CA LEU A 14 -26.15 -26.66 -28.67
C LEU A 14 -25.36 -27.26 -29.84
N GLY A 15 -26.04 -27.81 -30.85
CA GLY A 15 -25.41 -28.40 -32.04
C GLY A 15 -24.97 -27.38 -33.10
N ALA A 16 -25.42 -26.13 -33.04
CA ALA A 16 -25.13 -25.11 -34.05
C ALA A 16 -24.17 -24.02 -33.52
N ILE A 17 -23.20 -23.64 -34.38
CA ILE A 17 -22.03 -22.79 -34.08
C ILE A 17 -22.39 -21.48 -33.38
N PHE A 18 -23.44 -20.79 -33.86
CA PHE A 18 -23.87 -19.49 -33.35
C PHE A 18 -24.54 -19.54 -31.97
N TYR A 19 -24.99 -20.70 -31.52
CA TYR A 19 -25.75 -20.80 -30.28
C TYR A 19 -24.89 -21.11 -29.06
N VAL A 20 -23.66 -21.61 -29.21
CA VAL A 20 -22.85 -22.01 -28.03
C VAL A 20 -22.52 -20.80 -27.16
N ALA A 21 -21.95 -19.74 -27.74
CA ALA A 21 -21.61 -18.52 -27.01
C ALA A 21 -22.86 -17.84 -26.41
N ASN A 22 -23.94 -17.73 -27.19
CA ASN A 22 -25.20 -17.14 -26.73
C ASN A 22 -25.90 -17.97 -25.65
N THR A 23 -25.81 -19.30 -25.71
CA THR A 23 -26.36 -20.19 -24.68
C THR A 23 -25.57 -20.07 -23.39
N LEU A 24 -24.24 -20.02 -23.46
CA LEU A 24 -23.40 -19.74 -22.30
C LEU A 24 -23.72 -18.38 -21.70
N TRP A 25 -23.81 -17.35 -22.55
CA TRP A 25 -24.18 -16.01 -22.13
C TRP A 25 -25.56 -15.99 -21.43
N ALA A 26 -26.57 -16.65 -22.00
CA ALA A 26 -27.89 -16.74 -21.38
C ALA A 26 -27.84 -17.42 -20.01
N PHE A 27 -27.10 -18.52 -19.85
CA PHE A 27 -26.94 -19.18 -18.55
C PHE A 27 -26.24 -18.27 -17.52
N ALA A 28 -25.19 -17.58 -17.93
CA ALA A 28 -24.49 -16.63 -17.09
C ALA A 28 -25.40 -15.47 -16.65
N THR A 29 -26.15 -14.88 -17.57
CA THR A 29 -27.10 -13.79 -17.29
C THR A 29 -28.25 -14.25 -16.38
N MET A 30 -28.65 -15.53 -16.44
CA MET A 30 -29.62 -16.12 -15.51
C MET A 30 -29.03 -16.44 -14.12
N GLY A 31 -27.74 -16.20 -13.88
CA GLY A 31 -27.07 -16.50 -12.62
C GLY A 31 -26.84 -18.00 -12.38
N VAL A 32 -26.81 -18.80 -13.45
CA VAL A 32 -26.59 -20.25 -13.34
C VAL A 32 -25.11 -20.52 -13.06
N ALA A 33 -24.76 -20.86 -11.83
CA ALA A 33 -23.41 -21.31 -11.51
C ALA A 33 -23.08 -22.65 -12.20
N TRP A 34 -21.88 -22.79 -12.75
CA TRP A 34 -21.46 -23.96 -13.52
C TRP A 34 -21.57 -25.28 -12.74
N GLN A 35 -21.39 -25.23 -11.42
CA GLN A 35 -21.55 -26.38 -10.53
C GLN A 35 -22.92 -27.05 -10.65
N TYR A 36 -23.98 -26.30 -10.94
CA TYR A 36 -25.32 -26.85 -11.15
C TYR A 36 -25.43 -27.61 -12.47
N LEU A 37 -24.70 -27.19 -13.50
CA LEU A 37 -24.66 -27.89 -14.79
C LEU A 37 -23.92 -29.23 -14.72
N LYS A 38 -23.03 -29.41 -13.73
CA LYS A 38 -22.39 -30.71 -13.47
C LYS A 38 -23.41 -31.74 -12.98
N ARG A 39 -24.34 -31.34 -12.11
CA ARG A 39 -25.38 -32.22 -11.54
C ARG A 39 -26.31 -32.78 -12.63
N GLU A 40 -26.58 -31.97 -13.65
CA GLU A 40 -27.50 -32.31 -14.75
C GLU A 40 -26.82 -32.97 -15.97
N ARG A 41 -25.53 -33.35 -15.88
CA ARG A 41 -24.71 -33.85 -17.02
C ARG A 41 -24.64 -32.89 -18.24
N LEU A 42 -25.14 -31.66 -18.11
CA LEU A 42 -25.12 -30.63 -19.15
C LEU A 42 -23.72 -30.08 -19.38
N SER A 43 -22.88 -30.03 -18.35
CA SER A 43 -21.52 -29.52 -18.44
C SER A 43 -20.66 -30.28 -19.47
N ALA A 44 -20.83 -31.61 -19.59
CA ALA A 44 -20.08 -32.42 -20.54
C ALA A 44 -20.48 -32.10 -21.99
N ARG A 45 -21.79 -31.89 -22.23
CA ARG A 45 -22.31 -31.47 -23.54
C ARG A 45 -21.84 -30.07 -23.91
N LEU A 46 -21.88 -29.12 -22.97
CA LEU A 46 -21.37 -27.77 -23.19
C LEU A 46 -19.87 -27.77 -23.47
N PHE A 47 -19.07 -28.53 -22.72
CA PHE A 47 -17.64 -28.67 -23.02
C PHE A 47 -17.39 -29.26 -24.40
N SER A 48 -18.15 -30.29 -24.79
CA SER A 48 -18.08 -30.85 -26.13
C SER A 48 -18.44 -29.80 -27.18
N ALA A 49 -19.55 -29.08 -27.00
CA ALA A 49 -20.01 -28.05 -27.92
C ALA A 49 -18.98 -26.92 -28.07
N ILE A 50 -18.41 -26.41 -26.97
CA ILE A 50 -17.34 -25.40 -27.04
C ILE A 50 -16.14 -26.00 -27.77
N ARG A 51 -15.70 -27.22 -27.43
CA ARG A 51 -14.52 -27.85 -28.04
C ARG A 51 -14.64 -27.97 -29.56
N HIS A 52 -15.82 -28.28 -30.09
CA HIS A 52 -16.06 -28.42 -31.53
C HIS A 52 -16.22 -27.07 -32.25
N ASN A 53 -16.77 -26.06 -31.57
CA ASN A 53 -17.13 -24.79 -32.22
C ASN A 53 -16.15 -23.63 -31.96
N VAL A 54 -15.28 -23.72 -30.96
CA VAL A 54 -14.41 -22.61 -30.50
C VAL A 54 -13.51 -22.02 -31.60
N GLY A 55 -13.06 -22.83 -32.56
CA GLY A 55 -12.25 -22.36 -33.69
C GLY A 55 -13.03 -21.54 -34.73
N GLN A 56 -14.36 -21.50 -34.63
CA GLN A 56 -15.26 -20.78 -35.54
C GLN A 56 -15.92 -19.58 -34.85
N PHE A 57 -15.59 -19.30 -33.58
CA PHE A 57 -16.10 -18.13 -32.90
C PHE A 57 -15.56 -16.86 -33.56
N ASN A 58 -16.46 -15.90 -33.78
CA ASN A 58 -16.07 -14.54 -34.14
C ASN A 58 -15.56 -13.78 -32.89
N PRO A 59 -15.03 -12.55 -33.03
CA PRO A 59 -14.52 -11.74 -31.91
C PRO A 59 -15.46 -11.67 -30.70
N GLN A 60 -16.71 -11.28 -30.94
CA GLN A 60 -17.72 -11.18 -29.89
C GLN A 60 -18.06 -12.54 -29.27
N GLY A 61 -18.14 -13.59 -30.08
CA GLY A 61 -18.47 -14.94 -29.64
C GLY A 61 -17.45 -15.52 -28.67
N ILE A 62 -16.15 -15.32 -28.92
CA ILE A 62 -15.10 -15.77 -27.99
C ILE A 62 -15.10 -14.94 -26.70
N ALA A 63 -15.26 -13.62 -26.79
CA ALA A 63 -15.30 -12.74 -25.63
C ALA A 63 -16.51 -13.08 -24.73
N ASN A 64 -17.70 -13.26 -25.30
CA ASN A 64 -18.91 -13.64 -24.58
C ASN A 64 -18.80 -15.04 -23.96
N ALA A 65 -18.21 -16.01 -24.68
CA ALA A 65 -18.00 -17.35 -24.13
C ALA A 65 -17.06 -17.33 -22.92
N LEU A 66 -15.96 -16.58 -22.99
CA LEU A 66 -15.03 -16.41 -21.86
C LEU A 66 -15.70 -15.69 -20.68
N TRP A 67 -16.39 -14.58 -20.94
CA TRP A 67 -17.15 -13.85 -19.94
C TRP A 67 -18.17 -14.75 -19.24
N ALA A 68 -18.95 -15.51 -20.00
CA ALA A 68 -19.95 -16.41 -19.44
C ALA A 68 -19.32 -17.50 -18.58
N LEU A 69 -18.24 -18.15 -19.05
CA LEU A 69 -17.53 -19.16 -18.26
C LEU A 69 -17.03 -18.58 -16.92
N ALA A 70 -16.44 -17.39 -16.96
CA ALA A 70 -15.96 -16.69 -15.76
C ALA A 70 -17.11 -16.33 -14.81
N THR A 71 -18.18 -15.72 -15.31
CA THR A 71 -19.38 -15.35 -14.54
C THR A 71 -20.05 -16.56 -13.89
N MET A 72 -20.01 -17.73 -14.55
CA MET A 72 -20.55 -18.99 -14.02
C MET A 72 -19.60 -19.66 -13.00
N GLY A 73 -18.50 -19.03 -12.62
CA GLY A 73 -17.56 -19.52 -11.61
C GLY A 73 -16.57 -20.56 -12.12
N MET A 74 -16.23 -20.56 -13.42
CA MET A 74 -15.17 -21.43 -13.93
C MET A 74 -13.78 -20.94 -13.56
N GLY A 75 -12.96 -21.86 -13.04
CA GLY A 75 -11.54 -21.63 -12.83
C GLY A 75 -10.72 -22.08 -14.03
N TRP A 76 -9.69 -21.32 -14.38
CA TRP A 76 -8.81 -21.62 -15.52
C TRP A 76 -8.08 -22.96 -15.35
N ARG A 77 -7.73 -23.34 -14.11
CA ARG A 77 -7.17 -24.66 -13.78
C ARG A 77 -8.10 -25.79 -14.23
N TYR A 78 -9.40 -25.66 -13.99
CA TYR A 78 -10.37 -26.66 -14.40
C TYR A 78 -10.49 -26.71 -15.94
N LEU A 79 -10.43 -25.56 -16.63
CA LEU A 79 -10.41 -25.53 -18.10
C LEU A 79 -9.15 -26.20 -18.69
N LYS A 80 -8.01 -26.14 -17.99
CA LYS A 80 -6.79 -26.89 -18.35
C LYS A 80 -7.00 -28.40 -18.21
N GLU A 81 -7.56 -28.85 -17.09
CA GLU A 81 -7.89 -30.27 -16.84
C GLU A 81 -8.84 -30.83 -17.92
N GLN A 82 -9.77 -29.99 -18.41
CA GLN A 82 -10.69 -30.34 -19.51
C GLN A 82 -10.08 -30.20 -20.92
N ARG A 83 -8.79 -29.86 -21.03
CA ARG A 83 -8.05 -29.62 -22.29
C ARG A 83 -8.74 -28.58 -23.19
N LEU A 84 -9.38 -27.58 -22.59
CA LEU A 84 -10.12 -26.54 -23.33
C LEU A 84 -9.38 -25.21 -23.36
N SER A 85 -8.54 -24.93 -22.35
CA SER A 85 -7.80 -23.67 -22.23
C SER A 85 -6.97 -23.35 -23.47
N GLU A 86 -6.23 -24.32 -24.02
CA GLU A 86 -5.37 -24.10 -25.20
C GLU A 86 -6.19 -23.73 -26.44
N ARG A 87 -7.32 -24.42 -26.67
CA ARG A 87 -8.22 -24.11 -27.78
C ARG A 87 -8.83 -22.71 -27.64
N LEU A 88 -9.19 -22.31 -26.42
CA LEU A 88 -9.67 -20.95 -26.14
C LEU A 88 -8.59 -19.91 -26.44
N LEU A 89 -7.34 -20.13 -26.01
CA LEU A 89 -6.22 -19.22 -26.32
C LEU A 89 -5.93 -19.11 -27.81
N VAL A 90 -5.99 -20.23 -28.54
CA VAL A 90 -5.85 -20.25 -30.01
C VAL A 90 -6.98 -19.45 -30.66
N ALA A 91 -8.23 -19.65 -30.24
CA ALA A 91 -9.36 -18.88 -30.76
C ALA A 91 -9.19 -17.38 -30.49
N ILE A 92 -8.85 -16.97 -29.27
CA ILE A 92 -8.53 -15.57 -28.95
C ILE A 92 -7.48 -15.04 -29.93
N ARG A 93 -6.37 -15.78 -30.13
CA ARG A 93 -5.29 -15.37 -31.04
C ARG A 93 -5.77 -15.12 -32.46
N HIS A 94 -6.65 -15.96 -33.00
CA HIS A 94 -7.18 -15.83 -34.36
C HIS A 94 -8.19 -14.70 -34.50
N THR A 95 -8.95 -14.39 -33.45
CA THR A 95 -10.01 -13.38 -33.51
C THR A 95 -9.57 -12.00 -33.07
N LEU A 96 -8.40 -11.85 -32.43
CA LEU A 96 -7.95 -10.61 -31.79
C LEU A 96 -7.92 -9.40 -32.74
N GLU A 97 -7.64 -9.61 -34.03
CA GLU A 97 -7.66 -8.54 -35.03
C GLU A 97 -9.05 -7.94 -35.25
N GLY A 98 -10.12 -8.64 -34.91
CA GLY A 98 -11.49 -8.12 -34.99
C GLY A 98 -12.06 -7.62 -33.66
N PHE A 99 -11.29 -7.64 -32.57
CA PHE A 99 -11.78 -7.21 -31.25
C PHE A 99 -12.00 -5.69 -31.20
N ASN A 100 -13.17 -5.29 -30.70
CA ASN A 100 -13.46 -3.92 -30.24
C ASN A 100 -13.09 -3.73 -28.75
N SER A 101 -13.35 -2.54 -28.18
CA SER A 101 -13.02 -2.23 -26.77
C SER A 101 -13.73 -3.16 -25.77
N GLN A 102 -15.01 -3.46 -26.00
CA GLN A 102 -15.81 -4.34 -25.17
C GLN A 102 -15.28 -5.79 -25.18
N ASP A 103 -14.95 -6.33 -26.35
CA ASP A 103 -14.40 -7.68 -26.51
C ASP A 103 -13.08 -7.82 -25.73
N ILE A 104 -12.24 -6.78 -25.79
CA ILE A 104 -10.98 -6.71 -25.05
C ILE A 104 -11.26 -6.71 -23.55
N ALA A 105 -12.10 -5.80 -23.07
CA ALA A 105 -12.41 -5.67 -21.64
C ALA A 105 -13.01 -6.96 -21.07
N ASN A 106 -13.97 -7.58 -21.78
CA ASN A 106 -14.58 -8.85 -21.38
C ASN A 106 -13.57 -10.00 -21.36
N THR A 107 -12.70 -10.08 -22.36
CA THR A 107 -11.64 -11.10 -22.41
C THR A 107 -10.66 -10.93 -21.25
N PHE A 108 -10.19 -9.71 -20.99
CA PHE A 108 -9.32 -9.39 -19.87
C PHE A 108 -9.97 -9.74 -18.53
N TRP A 109 -11.19 -9.25 -18.29
CA TRP A 109 -11.95 -9.51 -17.07
C TRP A 109 -12.15 -11.01 -16.85
N ALA A 110 -12.53 -11.75 -17.90
CA ALA A 110 -12.75 -13.19 -17.81
C ALA A 110 -11.47 -13.95 -17.47
N LEU A 111 -10.36 -13.68 -18.16
CA LEU A 111 -9.07 -14.34 -17.89
C LEU A 111 -8.61 -14.08 -16.44
N ALA A 112 -8.70 -12.83 -15.98
CA ALA A 112 -8.37 -12.45 -14.61
C ALA A 112 -9.26 -13.15 -13.58
N THR A 113 -10.58 -13.10 -13.78
CA THR A 113 -11.58 -13.73 -12.88
C THR A 113 -11.41 -15.24 -12.79
N MET A 114 -11.03 -15.89 -13.89
CA MET A 114 -10.74 -17.33 -13.90
C MET A 114 -9.36 -17.68 -13.29
N GLY A 115 -8.58 -16.70 -12.83
CA GLY A 115 -7.28 -16.91 -12.18
C GLY A 115 -6.11 -17.14 -13.14
N VAL A 116 -6.19 -16.63 -14.36
CA VAL A 116 -5.04 -16.61 -15.27
C VAL A 116 -3.99 -15.65 -14.74
N ARG A 117 -2.71 -16.03 -14.79
CA ARG A 117 -1.57 -15.15 -14.48
C ARG A 117 -0.98 -14.60 -15.77
N TRP A 118 -0.51 -13.35 -15.78
CA TRP A 118 0.06 -12.72 -16.97
C TRP A 118 1.25 -13.51 -17.52
N ARG A 119 2.13 -14.00 -16.64
CA ARG A 119 3.26 -14.87 -16.98
C ARG A 119 2.87 -16.12 -17.76
N TYR A 120 1.66 -16.63 -17.55
CA TYR A 120 1.14 -17.74 -18.34
C TYR A 120 0.81 -17.29 -19.77
N LEU A 121 0.21 -16.11 -19.96
CA LEU A 121 -0.09 -15.55 -21.29
C LEU A 121 1.18 -15.17 -22.07
N GLU A 122 2.24 -14.74 -21.39
CA GLU A 122 3.56 -14.50 -21.98
C GLU A 122 4.15 -15.78 -22.58
N ARG A 123 4.14 -16.88 -21.81
CA ARG A 123 4.59 -18.21 -22.28
C ARG A 123 3.76 -18.75 -23.46
N GLN A 124 2.55 -18.22 -23.65
CA GLN A 124 1.65 -18.58 -24.75
C GLN A 124 1.73 -17.60 -25.92
N SER A 125 2.67 -16.65 -25.88
CA SER A 125 2.86 -15.58 -26.89
C SER A 125 1.57 -14.82 -27.20
N LEU A 126 0.72 -14.62 -26.18
CA LEU A 126 -0.58 -13.94 -26.31
C LEU A 126 -0.58 -12.56 -25.64
N SER A 127 0.26 -12.33 -24.63
CA SER A 127 0.33 -11.06 -23.88
C SER A 127 0.55 -9.83 -24.78
N GLU A 128 1.56 -9.87 -25.65
CA GLU A 128 1.89 -8.77 -26.56
C GLU A 128 0.77 -8.51 -27.57
N ARG A 129 0.10 -9.57 -28.05
CA ARG A 129 -1.04 -9.45 -28.96
C ARG A 129 -2.25 -8.80 -28.28
N LEU A 130 -2.53 -9.17 -27.02
CA LEU A 130 -3.56 -8.53 -26.21
C LEU A 130 -3.26 -7.05 -25.98
N LEU A 131 -2.02 -6.70 -25.63
CA LEU A 131 -1.63 -5.29 -25.47
C LEU A 131 -1.64 -4.51 -26.79
N THR A 132 -1.37 -5.17 -27.92
CA THR A 132 -1.52 -4.57 -29.25
C THR A 132 -2.99 -4.28 -29.56
N ALA A 133 -3.90 -5.21 -29.24
CA ALA A 133 -5.33 -4.98 -29.37
C ALA A 133 -5.81 -3.81 -28.48
N VAL A 134 -5.29 -3.70 -27.25
CA VAL A 134 -5.53 -2.54 -26.38
C VAL A 134 -5.06 -1.26 -27.06
N ARG A 135 -3.79 -1.17 -27.45
CA ARG A 135 -3.21 0.05 -28.06
C ARG A 135 -3.98 0.51 -29.31
N ARG A 136 -4.50 -0.43 -30.11
CA ARG A 136 -5.29 -0.13 -31.31
C ARG A 136 -6.68 0.41 -31.00
N ASN A 137 -7.33 -0.09 -29.95
CA ASN A 137 -8.74 0.21 -29.67
C ASN A 137 -8.95 1.15 -28.48
N VAL A 138 -7.90 1.54 -27.77
CA VAL A 138 -7.94 2.28 -26.49
C VAL A 138 -8.79 3.56 -26.54
N GLU A 139 -8.86 4.23 -27.70
CA GLU A 139 -9.63 5.46 -27.89
C GLU A 139 -11.15 5.23 -27.91
N GLN A 140 -11.59 3.99 -28.11
CA GLN A 140 -13.00 3.58 -28.12
C GLN A 140 -13.47 3.04 -26.75
N PHE A 141 -12.55 2.87 -25.80
CA PHE A 141 -12.92 2.38 -24.47
C PHE A 141 -13.84 3.37 -23.78
N ASN A 142 -14.93 2.87 -23.18
CA ASN A 142 -15.69 3.63 -22.20
C ASN A 142 -15.09 3.48 -20.79
N ALA A 143 -15.67 4.19 -19.82
CA ALA A 143 -15.22 4.21 -18.42
C ALA A 143 -15.13 2.82 -17.76
N GLN A 144 -16.15 2.00 -17.95
CA GLN A 144 -16.21 0.67 -17.36
C GLN A 144 -15.18 -0.27 -18.02
N GLU A 145 -15.04 -0.20 -19.34
CA GLU A 145 -14.10 -1.02 -20.10
C GLU A 145 -12.65 -0.74 -19.70
N ILE A 146 -12.27 0.53 -19.51
CA ILE A 146 -10.91 0.88 -19.11
C ILE A 146 -10.65 0.45 -17.67
N ALA A 147 -11.60 0.65 -16.76
CA ALA A 147 -11.49 0.21 -15.37
C ALA A 147 -11.35 -1.32 -15.28
N ASN A 148 -12.14 -2.08 -16.05
CA ASN A 148 -12.06 -3.54 -16.10
C ASN A 148 -10.74 -4.04 -16.70
N ALA A 149 -10.25 -3.41 -17.77
CA ALA A 149 -8.97 -3.77 -18.36
C ALA A 149 -7.81 -3.54 -17.38
N LEU A 150 -7.77 -2.39 -16.69
CA LEU A 150 -6.77 -2.11 -15.67
C LEU A 150 -6.87 -3.06 -14.49
N TRP A 151 -8.08 -3.29 -13.97
CA TRP A 151 -8.32 -4.25 -12.90
C TRP A 151 -7.84 -5.65 -13.26
N ALA A 152 -8.10 -6.10 -14.49
CA ALA A 152 -7.65 -7.40 -14.97
C ALA A 152 -6.12 -7.47 -15.08
N LEU A 153 -5.47 -6.44 -15.63
CA LEU A 153 -4.00 -6.37 -15.70
C LEU A 153 -3.39 -6.46 -14.29
N ALA A 154 -3.94 -5.72 -13.33
CA ALA A 154 -3.53 -5.77 -11.93
C ALA A 154 -3.73 -7.16 -11.31
N THR A 155 -4.91 -7.74 -11.48
CA THR A 155 -5.28 -9.07 -10.94
C THR A 155 -4.44 -10.20 -11.53
N MET A 156 -4.01 -10.05 -12.80
CA MET A 156 -3.10 -10.99 -13.47
C MET A 156 -1.62 -10.74 -13.13
N GLU A 157 -1.32 -9.79 -12.23
CA GLU A 157 0.02 -9.44 -11.73
C GLU A 157 0.93 -8.80 -12.78
N VAL A 158 0.36 -8.00 -13.67
CA VAL A 158 1.17 -7.15 -14.56
C VAL A 158 1.84 -6.04 -13.74
N ARG A 159 3.11 -5.76 -14.04
CA ARG A 159 3.83 -4.62 -13.47
C ARG A 159 3.79 -3.42 -14.41
N TRP A 160 3.74 -2.22 -13.85
CA TRP A 160 3.71 -0.96 -14.59
C TRP A 160 4.89 -0.85 -15.58
N ARG A 161 6.11 -1.17 -15.13
CA ARG A 161 7.32 -1.20 -15.97
C ARG A 161 7.14 -2.02 -17.24
N TYR A 162 6.46 -3.17 -17.15
CA TYR A 162 6.19 -3.99 -18.32
C TYR A 162 5.24 -3.28 -19.30
N LEU A 163 4.22 -2.59 -18.80
CA LEU A 163 3.32 -1.80 -19.67
C LEU A 163 4.03 -0.63 -20.34
N GLU A 164 5.05 -0.04 -19.69
CA GLU A 164 5.93 0.98 -20.28
C GLU A 164 6.78 0.40 -21.41
N GLU A 165 7.44 -0.74 -21.17
CA GLU A 165 8.23 -1.45 -22.20
C GLU A 165 7.37 -1.80 -23.43
N GLN A 166 6.10 -2.16 -23.19
CA GLN A 166 5.13 -2.51 -24.24
C GLN A 166 4.41 -1.29 -24.86
N ARG A 167 4.76 -0.06 -24.44
CA ARG A 167 4.12 1.20 -24.89
C ARG A 167 2.60 1.22 -24.72
N ALA A 168 2.08 0.49 -23.74
CA ALA A 168 0.66 0.41 -23.42
C ALA A 168 0.26 1.38 -22.30
N SER A 169 1.20 1.70 -21.39
CA SER A 169 0.97 2.59 -20.24
C SER A 169 0.42 3.96 -20.62
N GLU A 170 1.13 4.68 -21.50
CA GLU A 170 0.74 6.03 -21.95
C GLU A 170 -0.65 6.02 -22.61
N ARG A 171 -0.91 5.02 -23.46
CA ARG A 171 -2.20 4.84 -24.14
C ARG A 171 -3.34 4.64 -23.15
N LEU A 172 -3.13 3.81 -22.12
CA LEU A 172 -4.11 3.59 -21.05
C LEU A 172 -4.38 4.88 -20.25
N LEU A 173 -3.34 5.65 -19.89
CA LEU A 173 -3.51 6.91 -19.16
C LEU A 173 -4.24 7.97 -19.99
N VAL A 174 -3.97 8.04 -21.30
CA VAL A 174 -4.71 8.89 -22.24
C VAL A 174 -6.18 8.48 -22.28
N ALA A 175 -6.50 7.18 -22.38
CA ALA A 175 -7.86 6.68 -22.30
C ALA A 175 -8.58 7.13 -21.02
N ILE A 176 -7.94 6.93 -19.86
CA ILE A 176 -8.49 7.38 -18.58
C ILE A 176 -8.77 8.88 -18.65
N ARG A 177 -7.81 9.70 -19.11
CA ARG A 177 -7.99 11.15 -19.22
C ARG A 177 -9.21 11.57 -20.05
N HIS A 178 -9.51 10.84 -21.12
CA HIS A 178 -10.65 11.12 -22.00
C HIS A 178 -11.99 10.63 -21.46
N THR A 179 -11.99 9.56 -20.65
CA THR A 179 -13.21 8.90 -20.17
C THR A 179 -13.56 9.22 -18.73
N ILE A 180 -12.65 9.85 -17.97
CA ILE A 180 -12.75 10.08 -16.52
C ILE A 180 -14.04 10.79 -16.08
N GLU A 181 -14.62 11.63 -16.95
CA GLU A 181 -15.87 12.35 -16.64
C GLU A 181 -17.10 11.43 -16.59
N SER A 182 -17.03 10.26 -17.23
CA SER A 182 -18.10 9.26 -17.26
C SER A 182 -17.90 8.14 -16.23
N PHE A 183 -16.85 8.20 -15.41
CA PHE A 183 -16.60 7.17 -14.40
C PHE A 183 -17.63 7.26 -13.27
N ASN A 184 -18.18 6.11 -12.88
CA ASN A 184 -18.89 5.96 -11.62
C ASN A 184 -17.93 5.68 -10.45
N SER A 185 -18.47 5.56 -9.23
CA SER A 185 -17.68 5.30 -8.01
C SER A 185 -16.86 4.01 -8.06
N GLN A 186 -17.40 2.95 -8.66
CA GLN A 186 -16.71 1.66 -8.82
C GLN A 186 -15.59 1.76 -9.85
N ASP A 187 -15.82 2.42 -10.99
CA ASP A 187 -14.80 2.61 -12.03
C ASP A 187 -13.60 3.37 -11.48
N ILE A 188 -13.84 4.42 -10.67
CA ILE A 188 -12.80 5.22 -10.02
C ILE A 188 -12.00 4.36 -9.04
N ALA A 189 -12.69 3.66 -8.13
CA ALA A 189 -12.03 2.84 -7.12
C ALA A 189 -11.20 1.71 -7.74
N ASN A 190 -11.74 1.02 -8.75
CA ASN A 190 -11.04 -0.05 -9.46
C ASN A 190 -9.84 0.48 -10.25
N THR A 191 -9.98 1.63 -10.90
CA THR A 191 -8.88 2.25 -11.65
C THR A 191 -7.75 2.66 -10.72
N LEU A 192 -8.04 3.36 -9.61
CA LEU A 192 -7.02 3.74 -8.63
C LEU A 192 -6.36 2.51 -8.00
N TRP A 193 -7.16 1.53 -7.59
CA TRP A 193 -6.65 0.27 -7.04
C TRP A 193 -5.73 -0.46 -8.03
N ALA A 194 -6.12 -0.52 -9.30
CA ALA A 194 -5.32 -1.16 -10.34
C ALA A 194 -4.00 -0.44 -10.57
N LEU A 195 -4.01 0.89 -10.70
CA LEU A 195 -2.80 1.71 -10.86
C LEU A 195 -1.84 1.50 -9.66
N ALA A 196 -2.36 1.54 -8.43
CA ALA A 196 -1.58 1.25 -7.24
C ALA A 196 -0.99 -0.17 -7.26
N THR A 197 -1.79 -1.18 -7.59
CA THR A 197 -1.41 -2.59 -7.57
C THR A 197 -0.37 -2.94 -8.64
N ILE A 198 -0.45 -2.35 -9.83
CA ILE A 198 0.57 -2.54 -10.88
C ILE A 198 1.87 -1.77 -10.57
N GLY A 199 1.90 -0.94 -9.53
CA GLY A 199 3.11 -0.29 -9.01
C GLY A 199 3.35 1.12 -9.54
N VAL A 200 2.31 1.79 -10.04
CA VAL A 200 2.37 3.20 -10.41
C VAL A 200 2.66 4.06 -9.17
N LYS A 201 3.53 5.06 -9.31
CA LYS A 201 3.81 6.03 -8.25
C LYS A 201 3.11 7.35 -8.53
N TRP A 202 2.65 8.00 -7.47
CA TRP A 202 1.94 9.27 -7.55
C TRP A 202 2.85 10.35 -8.15
N GLN A 203 4.14 10.28 -7.86
CA GLN A 203 5.18 11.18 -8.37
C GLN A 203 5.56 10.92 -9.85
N ASP A 204 5.08 9.83 -10.46
CA ASP A 204 5.36 9.55 -11.86
C ASP A 204 4.83 10.69 -12.74
N ARG A 205 5.65 11.16 -13.68
CA ARG A 205 5.38 12.36 -14.49
C ARG A 205 4.02 12.28 -15.21
N GLU A 206 3.69 11.11 -15.76
CA GLU A 206 2.42 10.91 -16.47
C GLU A 206 1.21 10.95 -15.53
N ILE A 207 1.35 10.41 -14.32
CA ILE A 207 0.30 10.45 -13.30
C ILE A 207 0.10 11.84 -12.77
N GLN A 208 1.17 12.61 -12.57
CA GLN A 208 1.06 14.01 -12.15
C GLN A 208 0.20 14.83 -13.12
N ARG A 209 0.26 14.57 -14.43
CA ARG A 209 -0.61 15.21 -15.44
C ARG A 209 -2.09 14.80 -15.34
N LEU A 210 -2.39 13.64 -14.77
CA LEU A 210 -3.75 13.09 -14.63
C LEU A 210 -4.32 13.29 -13.21
N SER A 211 -3.46 13.50 -12.21
CA SER A 211 -3.76 13.50 -10.77
C SER A 211 -4.92 14.42 -10.40
N GLY A 212 -4.92 15.66 -10.87
CA GLY A 212 -6.00 16.62 -10.63
C GLY A 212 -7.36 16.15 -11.15
N ARG A 213 -7.40 15.46 -12.31
CA ARG A 213 -8.64 14.90 -12.86
C ARG A 213 -9.12 13.69 -12.05
N LEU A 214 -8.21 12.82 -11.60
CA LEU A 214 -8.56 11.70 -10.72
C LEU A 214 -9.16 12.20 -9.40
N VAL A 215 -8.53 13.20 -8.78
CA VAL A 215 -9.01 13.81 -7.55
C VAL A 215 -10.39 14.46 -7.75
N VAL A 216 -10.58 15.20 -8.84
CA VAL A 216 -11.89 15.78 -9.17
C VAL A 216 -12.95 14.69 -9.40
N ALA A 217 -12.61 13.59 -10.07
CA ALA A 217 -13.53 12.49 -10.31
C ALA A 217 -13.97 11.80 -9.00
N VAL A 218 -13.01 11.54 -8.10
CA VAL A 218 -13.30 11.04 -6.74
C VAL A 218 -14.25 12.00 -6.03
N ARG A 219 -13.92 13.30 -5.97
CA ARG A 219 -14.74 14.30 -5.28
C ARG A 219 -16.16 14.40 -5.83
N ARG A 220 -16.32 14.35 -7.16
CA ARG A 220 -17.64 14.41 -7.83
C ARG A 220 -18.52 13.21 -7.51
N ASN A 221 -17.93 12.03 -7.35
CA ASN A 221 -18.67 10.77 -7.16
C ASN A 221 -18.70 10.30 -5.71
N ILE A 222 -18.10 11.03 -4.77
CA ILE A 222 -17.82 10.55 -3.41
C ILE A 222 -19.06 10.07 -2.65
N GLU A 223 -20.20 10.72 -2.86
CA GLU A 223 -21.47 10.37 -2.22
C GLU A 223 -22.03 9.02 -2.68
N CYS A 224 -21.57 8.51 -3.83
CA CYS A 224 -21.94 7.21 -4.38
C CYS A 224 -20.95 6.10 -4.01
N PHE A 225 -19.94 6.38 -3.18
CA PHE A 225 -18.96 5.38 -2.78
C PHE A 225 -19.56 4.49 -1.68
N ASN A 226 -19.47 3.17 -1.87
CA ASN A 226 -19.69 2.22 -0.79
C ASN A 226 -18.40 2.05 0.06
N SER A 227 -18.49 1.30 1.16
CA SER A 227 -17.37 1.05 2.06
C SER A 227 -16.13 0.48 1.37
N GLN A 228 -16.30 -0.44 0.42
CA GLN A 228 -15.20 -1.01 -0.34
C GLN A 228 -14.55 0.03 -1.27
N ASN A 229 -15.35 0.89 -1.93
CA ASN A 229 -14.82 1.95 -2.78
C ASN A 229 -13.97 2.93 -1.96
N VAL A 230 -14.45 3.34 -0.78
CA VAL A 230 -13.72 4.24 0.11
C VAL A 230 -12.37 3.62 0.54
N ALA A 231 -12.40 2.39 1.04
CA ALA A 231 -11.19 1.71 1.49
C ALA A 231 -10.17 1.50 0.35
N ASN A 232 -10.62 1.06 -0.82
CA ASN A 232 -9.75 0.85 -1.99
C ASN A 232 -9.15 2.17 -2.49
N THR A 233 -9.92 3.26 -2.51
CA THR A 233 -9.43 4.56 -2.95
C THR A 233 -8.40 5.14 -1.98
N LEU A 234 -8.63 5.06 -0.66
CA LEU A 234 -7.64 5.47 0.35
C LEU A 234 -6.37 4.63 0.25
N TRP A 235 -6.51 3.30 0.18
CA TRP A 235 -5.39 2.39 0.03
C TRP A 235 -4.58 2.68 -1.23
N ALA A 236 -5.25 2.96 -2.36
CA ALA A 236 -4.59 3.29 -3.61
C ALA A 236 -3.79 4.59 -3.52
N PHE A 237 -4.37 5.67 -2.98
CA PHE A 237 -3.65 6.93 -2.77
C PHE A 237 -2.41 6.72 -1.91
N ALA A 238 -2.54 6.02 -0.78
CA ALA A 238 -1.44 5.71 0.12
C ALA A 238 -0.35 4.87 -0.57
N THR A 239 -0.73 3.81 -1.27
CA THR A 239 0.19 2.88 -1.94
C THR A 239 0.95 3.53 -3.10
N MET A 240 0.30 4.44 -3.83
CA MET A 240 0.95 5.24 -4.86
C MET A 240 1.85 6.33 -4.27
N GLY A 241 1.73 6.66 -2.98
CA GLY A 241 2.53 7.70 -2.32
C GLY A 241 1.94 9.10 -2.42
N ALA A 242 0.62 9.23 -2.58
CA ALA A 242 -0.08 10.50 -2.46
C ALA A 242 -0.19 10.88 -0.98
N GLY A 243 0.53 11.92 -0.54
CA GLY A 243 0.49 12.37 0.86
C GLY A 243 -0.84 13.04 1.23
N TRP A 244 -1.22 12.98 2.50
CA TRP A 244 -2.47 13.56 2.99
C TRP A 244 -2.53 15.08 2.76
N ARG A 245 -1.40 15.77 2.94
CA ARG A 245 -1.27 17.21 2.66
C ARG A 245 -1.63 17.56 1.22
N TYR A 246 -1.22 16.74 0.25
CA TYR A 246 -1.63 16.93 -1.14
C TYR A 246 -3.15 16.78 -1.30
N LEU A 247 -3.79 15.80 -0.64
CA LEU A 247 -5.25 15.66 -0.68
C LEU A 247 -5.98 16.83 0.00
N GLN A 248 -5.39 17.45 1.02
CA GLN A 248 -5.89 18.69 1.63
C GLN A 248 -5.80 19.87 0.65
N GLU A 249 -4.65 20.07 0.01
CA GLU A 249 -4.45 21.12 -0.99
C GLU A 249 -5.42 20.98 -2.18
N GLN A 250 -5.76 19.75 -2.56
CA GLN A 250 -6.76 19.46 -3.60
C GLN A 250 -8.23 19.52 -3.11
N ARG A 251 -8.48 19.84 -1.83
CA ARG A 251 -9.80 19.86 -1.20
C ARG A 251 -10.56 18.54 -1.36
N LEU A 252 -9.86 17.41 -1.20
CA LEU A 252 -10.44 16.07 -1.21
C LEU A 252 -10.47 15.44 0.18
N SER A 253 -9.52 15.78 1.06
CA SER A 253 -9.39 15.21 2.41
C SER A 253 -10.69 15.29 3.22
N GLU A 254 -11.35 16.45 3.25
CA GLU A 254 -12.59 16.65 4.01
C GLU A 254 -13.72 15.74 3.51
N CYS A 255 -13.89 15.64 2.18
CA CYS A 255 -14.87 14.73 1.57
C CYS A 255 -14.58 13.26 1.93
N MET A 256 -13.30 12.87 1.94
CA MET A 256 -12.89 11.52 2.33
C MET A 256 -13.19 11.22 3.79
N LEU A 257 -12.93 12.16 4.70
CA LEU A 257 -13.24 11.99 6.13
C LEU A 257 -14.75 11.84 6.36
N VAL A 258 -15.57 12.68 5.72
CA VAL A 258 -17.03 12.64 5.82
C VAL A 258 -17.58 11.30 5.30
N ILE A 259 -17.13 10.84 4.13
CA ILE A 259 -17.65 9.57 3.59
C ILE A 259 -17.20 8.38 4.43
N VAL A 260 -15.96 8.37 4.97
CA VAL A 260 -15.52 7.35 5.91
C VAL A 260 -16.44 7.35 7.13
N GLN A 261 -16.69 8.51 7.74
CA GLN A 261 -17.58 8.61 8.90
C GLN A 261 -18.98 8.02 8.62
N ARG A 262 -19.55 8.31 7.44
CA ARG A 262 -20.88 7.81 7.04
C ARG A 262 -20.92 6.31 6.75
N THR A 263 -19.81 5.72 6.36
CA THR A 263 -19.80 4.35 5.81
C THR A 263 -19.03 3.34 6.67
N VAL A 264 -18.25 3.79 7.65
CA VAL A 264 -17.33 2.95 8.45
C VAL A 264 -18.01 1.77 9.14
N GLU A 265 -19.28 1.91 9.57
CA GLU A 265 -20.06 0.81 10.17
C GLU A 265 -20.30 -0.37 9.22
N ARG A 266 -20.22 -0.13 7.91
CA ARG A 266 -20.39 -1.14 6.85
C ARG A 266 -19.06 -1.66 6.33
N PHE A 267 -17.94 -1.30 6.94
CA PHE A 267 -16.64 -1.82 6.53
C PHE A 267 -16.50 -3.26 7.00
N ASN A 268 -15.92 -4.11 6.16
CA ASN A 268 -15.44 -5.41 6.58
C ASN A 268 -14.08 -5.24 7.31
N PRO A 269 -13.56 -6.28 8.00
CA PRO A 269 -12.25 -6.25 8.65
C PRO A 269 -11.13 -5.62 7.84
N GLN A 270 -10.95 -6.11 6.61
CA GLN A 270 -9.92 -5.64 5.69
C GLN A 270 -10.09 -4.16 5.32
N GLY A 271 -11.32 -3.69 5.11
CA GLY A 271 -11.63 -2.30 4.81
C GLY A 271 -11.22 -1.37 5.95
N ILE A 272 -11.45 -1.77 7.20
CA ILE A 272 -11.05 -1.01 8.39
C ILE A 272 -9.53 -0.92 8.47
N ALA A 273 -8.85 -2.08 8.39
CA ALA A 273 -7.39 -2.15 8.47
C ALA A 273 -6.72 -1.34 7.33
N ASN A 274 -7.22 -1.46 6.10
CA ASN A 274 -6.70 -0.71 4.95
C ASN A 274 -6.92 0.80 5.09
N THR A 275 -8.06 1.25 5.63
CA THR A 275 -8.31 2.67 5.86
C THR A 275 -7.40 3.26 6.93
N LEU A 276 -7.22 2.56 8.05
CA LEU A 276 -6.28 2.98 9.10
C LEU A 276 -4.84 3.00 8.57
N TRP A 277 -4.42 1.93 7.89
CA TRP A 277 -3.11 1.85 7.26
C TRP A 277 -2.89 2.97 6.24
N ALA A 278 -3.91 3.28 5.42
CA ALA A 278 -3.82 4.35 4.44
C ALA A 278 -3.66 5.73 5.10
N PHE A 279 -4.42 6.02 6.16
CA PHE A 279 -4.24 7.27 6.92
C PHE A 279 -2.83 7.37 7.50
N ALA A 280 -2.32 6.32 8.13
CA ALA A 280 -0.97 6.30 8.68
C ALA A 280 0.09 6.50 7.58
N THR A 281 0.03 5.75 6.48
CA THR A 281 0.96 5.83 5.35
C THR A 281 0.94 7.21 4.67
N MET A 282 -0.22 7.87 4.60
CA MET A 282 -0.34 9.21 4.04
C MET A 282 0.10 10.32 5.01
N GLY A 283 0.50 9.98 6.24
CA GLY A 283 1.01 10.92 7.24
C GLY A 283 -0.07 11.61 8.08
N VAL A 284 -1.27 11.01 8.18
CA VAL A 284 -2.33 11.51 9.07
C VAL A 284 -1.95 11.22 10.52
N ARG A 285 -2.05 12.22 11.39
CA ARG A 285 -1.87 12.05 12.85
C ARG A 285 -3.20 11.74 13.52
N TRP A 286 -3.17 10.93 14.58
CA TRP A 286 -4.37 10.53 15.31
C TRP A 286 -5.12 11.72 15.89
N ARG A 287 -4.38 12.69 16.46
CA ARG A 287 -4.93 13.97 16.94
C ARG A 287 -5.77 14.71 15.88
N TYR A 288 -5.34 14.68 14.61
CA TYR A 288 -6.12 15.28 13.53
C TYR A 288 -7.44 14.51 13.32
N LEU A 289 -7.44 13.18 13.40
CA LEU A 289 -8.67 12.38 13.32
C LEU A 289 -9.62 12.64 14.50
N GLU A 290 -9.10 12.98 15.68
CA GLU A 290 -9.88 13.41 16.85
C GLU A 290 -10.52 14.79 16.63
N GLU A 291 -9.73 15.76 16.15
CA GLU A 291 -10.22 17.10 15.80
C GLU A 291 -11.34 17.03 14.74
N GLN A 292 -11.22 16.09 13.80
CA GLN A 292 -12.22 15.81 12.77
C GLN A 292 -13.36 14.90 13.23
N ARG A 293 -13.41 14.53 14.52
CA ARG A 293 -14.44 13.68 15.15
C ARG A 293 -14.63 12.31 14.46
N LEU A 294 -13.58 11.76 13.86
CA LEU A 294 -13.59 10.47 13.16
C LEU A 294 -12.99 9.34 14.00
N SER A 295 -12.07 9.66 14.93
CA SER A 295 -11.35 8.68 15.74
C SER A 295 -12.28 7.72 16.49
N SER A 296 -13.34 8.22 17.14
CA SER A 296 -14.29 7.41 17.91
C SER A 296 -15.02 6.39 17.03
N CYS A 297 -15.47 6.79 15.83
CA CYS A 297 -16.13 5.89 14.88
C CYS A 297 -15.17 4.79 14.39
N LEU A 298 -13.90 5.13 14.13
CA LEU A 298 -12.88 4.16 13.72
C LEU A 298 -12.58 3.14 14.84
N LEU A 299 -12.39 3.60 16.08
CA LEU A 299 -12.16 2.72 17.23
C LEU A 299 -13.36 1.80 17.49
N VAL A 300 -14.58 2.32 17.36
CA VAL A 300 -15.81 1.54 17.46
C VAL A 300 -15.87 0.47 16.36
N ALA A 301 -15.52 0.81 15.12
CA ALA A 301 -15.51 -0.15 14.01
C ALA A 301 -14.49 -1.28 14.24
N VAL A 302 -13.28 -0.95 14.71
CA VAL A 302 -12.26 -1.93 15.11
C VAL A 302 -12.79 -2.83 16.22
N ARG A 303 -13.36 -2.24 17.29
CA ARG A 303 -13.89 -2.99 18.44
C ARG A 303 -14.98 -3.99 18.07
N HIS A 304 -15.82 -3.66 17.07
CA HIS A 304 -16.89 -4.54 16.59
C HIS A 304 -16.39 -5.65 15.67
N ASN A 305 -15.23 -5.48 15.04
CA ASN A 305 -14.69 -6.43 14.06
C ASN A 305 -13.43 -7.16 14.52
N ALA A 306 -12.87 -6.85 15.69
CA ALA A 306 -11.61 -7.41 16.18
C ALA A 306 -11.54 -8.95 16.09
N GLU A 307 -12.61 -9.65 16.47
CA GLU A 307 -12.67 -11.13 16.42
C GLU A 307 -12.72 -11.69 14.98
N ARG A 308 -13.05 -10.86 13.99
CA ARG A 308 -13.12 -11.22 12.57
C ARG A 308 -11.86 -10.82 11.79
N PHE A 309 -10.92 -10.14 12.44
CA PHE A 309 -9.65 -9.77 11.82
C PHE A 309 -8.78 -11.02 11.64
N ASN A 310 -8.12 -11.12 10.49
CA ASN A 310 -7.00 -12.05 10.30
C ASN A 310 -5.68 -11.41 10.82
N SER A 311 -4.57 -12.17 10.78
CA SER A 311 -3.26 -11.69 11.25
C SER A 311 -2.80 -10.39 10.57
N GLN A 312 -3.01 -10.26 9.26
CA GLN A 312 -2.66 -9.08 8.49
C GLN A 312 -3.48 -7.85 8.91
N ASP A 313 -4.79 -8.01 9.08
CA ASP A 313 -5.69 -6.94 9.52
C ASP A 313 -5.30 -6.42 10.92
N ILE A 314 -4.92 -7.33 11.83
CA ILE A 314 -4.45 -6.99 13.18
C ILE A 314 -3.13 -6.21 13.10
N ALA A 315 -2.13 -6.74 12.40
CA ALA A 315 -0.83 -6.12 12.28
C ALA A 315 -0.92 -4.72 11.66
N ASN A 316 -1.70 -4.56 10.58
CA ASN A 316 -1.92 -3.27 9.93
C ASN A 316 -2.64 -2.28 10.83
N THR A 317 -3.65 -2.73 11.59
CA THR A 317 -4.40 -1.88 12.52
C THR A 317 -3.51 -1.36 13.66
N LEU A 318 -2.77 -2.26 14.32
CA LEU A 318 -1.84 -1.88 15.39
C LEU A 318 -0.72 -0.98 14.87
N TRP A 319 -0.13 -1.34 13.72
CA TRP A 319 0.90 -0.52 13.09
C TRP A 319 0.38 0.88 12.74
N ALA A 320 -0.86 1.00 12.24
CA ALA A 320 -1.46 2.28 11.92
C ALA A 320 -1.72 3.13 13.18
N PHE A 321 -2.21 2.54 14.27
CA PHE A 321 -2.37 3.24 15.54
C PHE A 321 -1.04 3.75 16.09
N ALA A 322 -0.02 2.90 16.15
CA ALA A 322 1.32 3.29 16.55
C ALA A 322 1.89 4.41 15.66
N THR A 323 1.74 4.29 14.34
CA THR A 323 2.29 5.24 13.36
C THR A 323 1.57 6.59 13.38
N THR A 324 0.27 6.59 13.66
CA THR A 324 -0.52 7.82 13.78
C THR A 324 -0.36 8.51 15.14
N GLY A 325 0.22 7.82 16.13
CA GLY A 325 0.56 8.36 17.45
C GLY A 325 -0.45 8.05 18.56
N VAL A 326 -1.28 7.00 18.41
CA VAL A 326 -2.15 6.52 19.49
C VAL A 326 -1.32 6.01 20.65
N ARG A 327 -1.73 6.32 21.89
CA ARG A 327 -1.14 5.75 23.11
C ARG A 327 -2.04 4.67 23.67
N TRP A 328 -1.43 3.63 24.26
CA TRP A 328 -2.20 2.55 24.86
C TRP A 328 -3.06 3.06 26.01
N GLN A 329 -2.56 4.03 26.79
CA GLN A 329 -3.23 4.64 27.93
C GLN A 329 -4.42 5.55 27.54
N ASP A 330 -4.61 5.85 26.24
CA ASP A 330 -5.73 6.66 25.79
C ASP A 330 -7.06 5.99 26.18
N ARG A 331 -7.96 6.76 26.81
CA ARG A 331 -9.21 6.23 27.37
C ARG A 331 -10.06 5.45 26.37
N GLU A 332 -10.12 5.90 25.12
CA GLU A 332 -10.87 5.20 24.09
C GLU A 332 -10.14 3.94 23.59
N MET A 333 -8.81 3.94 23.56
CA MET A 333 -7.98 2.78 23.21
C MET A 333 -8.15 1.65 24.24
N GLN A 334 -8.21 2.01 25.53
CA GLN A 334 -8.48 1.06 26.62
C GLN A 334 -9.85 0.35 26.50
N LYS A 335 -10.84 0.92 25.81
CA LYS A 335 -12.16 0.28 25.62
C LYS A 335 -12.15 -0.88 24.62
N LEU A 336 -11.06 -1.06 23.86
CA LEU A 336 -10.93 -2.15 22.88
C LEU A 336 -9.61 -2.94 22.99
N SER A 337 -8.71 -2.55 23.90
CA SER A 337 -7.41 -3.17 24.12
C SER A 337 -7.51 -4.68 24.31
N GLU A 338 -8.35 -5.13 25.25
CA GLU A 338 -8.55 -6.57 25.53
C GLU A 338 -9.02 -7.35 24.30
N ARG A 339 -9.94 -6.79 23.50
CA ARG A 339 -10.43 -7.43 22.28
C ARG A 339 -9.35 -7.51 21.21
N LEU A 340 -8.53 -6.48 21.06
CA LEU A 340 -7.42 -6.50 20.12
C LEU A 340 -6.35 -7.49 20.55
N LEU A 341 -5.97 -7.54 21.83
CA LEU A 341 -5.00 -8.52 22.32
C LEU A 341 -5.54 -9.95 22.24
N ALA A 342 -6.85 -10.16 22.49
CA ALA A 342 -7.49 -11.45 22.27
C ALA A 342 -7.46 -11.87 20.79
N ALA A 343 -7.64 -10.93 19.85
CA ALA A 343 -7.51 -11.18 18.41
C ALA A 343 -6.07 -11.55 18.03
N VAL A 344 -5.05 -10.86 18.59
CA VAL A 344 -3.64 -11.22 18.42
C VAL A 344 -3.40 -12.65 18.91
N ARG A 345 -3.83 -12.96 20.15
CA ARG A 345 -3.67 -14.29 20.76
C ARG A 345 -4.33 -15.38 19.90
N HIS A 346 -5.54 -15.15 19.41
CA HIS A 346 -6.27 -16.12 18.59
C HIS A 346 -5.57 -16.40 17.25
N ASN A 347 -4.96 -15.38 16.65
CA ASN A 347 -4.33 -15.49 15.33
C ASN A 347 -2.81 -15.73 15.40
N ILE A 348 -2.21 -15.86 16.59
CA ILE A 348 -0.75 -15.77 16.79
C ILE A 348 0.06 -16.70 15.87
N GLU A 349 -0.43 -17.92 15.65
CA GLU A 349 0.21 -18.93 14.79
C GLU A 349 0.08 -18.63 13.28
N GLN A 350 -0.80 -17.71 12.88
CA GLN A 350 -1.02 -17.31 11.48
C GLN A 350 -0.17 -16.11 11.07
N PHE A 351 0.47 -15.42 12.02
CA PHE A 351 1.31 -14.27 11.72
C PHE A 351 2.52 -14.68 10.89
N ASN A 352 2.71 -14.00 9.76
CA ASN A 352 3.98 -14.09 9.05
C ASN A 352 5.07 -13.25 9.74
N PRO A 353 6.36 -13.38 9.34
CA PRO A 353 7.46 -12.66 9.97
C PRO A 353 7.34 -11.13 9.98
N GLN A 354 6.70 -10.52 8.99
CA GLN A 354 6.50 -9.05 8.96
C GLN A 354 5.38 -8.63 9.90
N GLU A 355 4.28 -9.40 9.92
CA GLU A 355 3.11 -9.10 10.74
C GLU A 355 3.45 -9.15 12.24
N ILE A 356 4.22 -10.15 12.69
CA ILE A 356 4.60 -10.27 14.10
C ILE A 356 5.58 -9.16 14.53
N ALA A 357 6.53 -8.80 13.66
CA ALA A 357 7.47 -7.70 13.91
C ALA A 357 6.73 -6.35 14.02
N ASN A 358 5.80 -6.07 13.10
CA ASN A 358 4.95 -4.89 13.14
C ASN A 358 4.08 -4.85 14.40
N THR A 359 3.55 -6.00 14.83
CA THR A 359 2.72 -6.12 16.03
C THR A 359 3.50 -5.80 17.29
N LEU A 360 4.67 -6.43 17.50
CA LEU A 360 5.52 -6.14 18.65
C LEU A 360 5.98 -4.68 18.65
N TRP A 361 6.37 -4.16 17.48
CA TRP A 361 6.76 -2.75 17.32
C TRP A 361 5.63 -1.79 17.64
N ALA A 362 4.42 -2.08 17.19
CA ALA A 362 3.26 -1.26 17.48
C ALA A 362 2.95 -1.24 18.98
N LEU A 363 2.95 -2.40 19.65
CA LEU A 363 2.71 -2.48 21.10
C LEU A 363 3.76 -1.68 21.88
N ALA A 364 5.04 -1.80 21.52
CA ALA A 364 6.11 -1.01 22.13
C ALA A 364 5.93 0.50 21.88
N THR A 365 5.59 0.87 20.64
CA THR A 365 5.43 2.26 20.22
C THR A 365 4.21 2.93 20.86
N MET A 366 3.15 2.16 21.10
CA MET A 366 1.97 2.61 21.83
C MET A 366 2.19 2.62 23.34
N GLU A 367 3.38 2.27 23.84
CA GLU A 367 3.74 2.25 25.26
C GLU A 367 2.88 1.26 26.08
N VAL A 368 2.61 0.09 25.51
CA VAL A 368 2.04 -1.03 26.28
C VAL A 368 3.06 -1.44 27.35
N GLU A 369 2.59 -1.75 28.55
CA GLU A 369 3.44 -2.33 29.59
C GLU A 369 3.61 -3.84 29.36
N TRP A 370 4.84 -4.34 29.50
CA TRP A 370 5.10 -5.77 29.32
C TRP A 370 4.32 -6.62 30.35
N GLN A 371 4.20 -6.16 31.60
CA GLN A 371 3.39 -6.80 32.63
C GLN A 371 1.93 -6.97 32.20
N TYR A 372 1.36 -5.97 31.53
CA TYR A 372 -0.01 -6.09 31.00
C TYR A 372 -0.11 -7.17 29.92
N LEU A 373 0.91 -7.36 29.08
CA LEU A 373 0.95 -8.46 28.11
C LEU A 373 1.09 -9.84 28.78
N GLU A 374 1.79 -9.91 29.92
CA GLU A 374 1.87 -11.11 30.75
C GLU A 374 0.52 -11.46 31.38
N ASP A 375 -0.17 -10.47 31.95
CA ASP A 375 -1.49 -10.64 32.56
C ASP A 375 -2.54 -11.10 31.54
N GLN A 376 -2.38 -10.70 30.27
CA GLN A 376 -3.23 -11.15 29.16
C GLN A 376 -2.82 -12.51 28.56
N GLY A 377 -1.75 -13.12 29.09
CA GLY A 377 -1.20 -14.39 28.62
C GLY A 377 -0.63 -14.32 27.21
N LEU A 378 -0.21 -13.14 26.75
CA LEU A 378 0.27 -12.91 25.38
C LEU A 378 1.80 -12.83 25.27
N SER A 379 2.48 -12.44 26.34
CA SER A 379 3.94 -12.25 26.38
C SER A 379 4.72 -13.47 25.86
N HIS A 380 4.49 -14.66 26.44
CA HIS A 380 5.17 -15.90 26.05
C HIS A 380 4.86 -16.32 24.60
N LEU A 381 3.63 -16.12 24.14
CA LEU A 381 3.24 -16.43 22.75
C LEU A 381 3.99 -15.53 21.76
N LEU A 382 4.13 -14.25 22.07
CA LEU A 382 4.91 -13.31 21.25
C LEU A 382 6.38 -13.74 21.18
N THR A 383 7.00 -14.06 22.32
CA THR A 383 8.40 -14.50 22.35
C THR A 383 8.60 -15.80 21.58
N ASP A 384 7.71 -16.78 21.76
CA ASP A 384 7.81 -18.09 21.11
C ASP A 384 7.68 -17.99 19.57
N VAL A 385 6.77 -17.15 19.06
CA VAL A 385 6.65 -16.92 17.62
C VAL A 385 7.87 -16.18 17.07
N ILE A 386 8.40 -15.21 17.80
CA ILE A 386 9.60 -14.47 17.39
C ILE A 386 10.82 -15.40 17.33
N ASP A 387 11.02 -16.25 18.35
CA ASP A 387 12.12 -17.20 18.38
C ASP A 387 12.01 -18.21 17.22
N ARG A 388 10.82 -18.76 16.97
CA ARG A 388 10.58 -19.70 15.84
C ARG A 388 10.84 -19.09 14.46
N ASN A 389 10.66 -17.78 14.31
CA ASN A 389 10.83 -17.09 13.03
C ASN A 389 12.16 -16.32 12.90
N ALA A 390 13.06 -16.43 13.88
CA ALA A 390 14.29 -15.63 13.99
C ALA A 390 15.11 -15.57 12.68
N SER A 391 15.29 -16.71 12.02
CA SER A 391 16.07 -16.84 10.78
C SER A 391 15.37 -16.28 9.54
N GLN A 392 14.04 -16.13 9.57
CA GLN A 392 13.22 -15.69 8.43
C GLN A 392 13.05 -14.16 8.38
N PHE A 393 13.38 -13.45 9.45
CA PHE A 393 13.20 -12.00 9.52
C PHE A 393 14.09 -11.24 8.53
N SER A 394 13.50 -10.25 7.85
CA SER A 394 14.26 -9.23 7.11
C SER A 394 15.06 -8.35 8.07
N LEU A 395 16.00 -7.55 7.55
CA LEU A 395 16.73 -6.59 8.40
C LEU A 395 15.80 -5.54 9.04
N GLU A 396 14.73 -5.15 8.35
CA GLU A 396 13.73 -4.22 8.90
C GLU A 396 12.97 -4.86 10.07
N ASN A 397 12.51 -6.10 9.90
CA ASN A 397 11.82 -6.85 10.95
C ASN A 397 12.75 -7.04 12.16
N CYS A 398 14.02 -7.41 11.95
CA CYS A 398 15.00 -7.56 13.02
C CYS A 398 15.24 -6.23 13.77
N THR A 399 15.28 -5.10 13.05
CA THR A 399 15.44 -3.77 13.66
C THR A 399 14.25 -3.44 14.54
N GLN A 400 13.02 -3.61 14.03
CA GLN A 400 11.79 -3.41 14.79
C GLN A 400 11.76 -4.28 16.06
N ILE A 401 12.01 -5.59 15.92
CA ILE A 401 12.02 -6.52 17.05
C ILE A 401 13.07 -6.11 18.07
N THR A 402 14.31 -5.85 17.66
CA THR A 402 15.41 -5.50 18.60
C THR A 402 15.07 -4.24 19.38
N TRP A 403 14.53 -3.22 18.72
CA TRP A 403 14.09 -1.98 19.33
C TRP A 403 12.96 -2.20 20.34
N SER A 404 11.97 -3.03 19.99
CA SER A 404 10.86 -3.35 20.87
C SER A 404 11.27 -4.20 22.05
N THR A 405 12.13 -5.21 21.87
CA THR A 405 12.63 -6.01 22.99
C THR A 405 13.44 -5.16 23.97
N CYS A 406 14.23 -4.21 23.45
CA CYS A 406 14.90 -3.22 24.29
C CYS A 406 13.94 -2.28 25.02
N TRP A 407 12.81 -1.93 24.40
CA TRP A 407 11.77 -1.13 25.07
C TRP A 407 11.07 -1.91 26.17
N PHE A 408 10.84 -3.21 25.99
CA PHE A 408 10.21 -4.06 27.00
C PHE A 408 11.20 -4.63 28.03
N ASP A 409 12.50 -4.39 27.88
CA ASP A 409 13.58 -5.00 28.68
C ASP A 409 13.55 -6.54 28.65
N ILE A 410 13.20 -7.11 27.49
CA ILE A 410 13.20 -8.57 27.24
C ILE A 410 14.32 -8.96 26.27
N ARG A 411 14.61 -10.27 26.21
CA ARG A 411 15.63 -10.81 25.32
C ARG A 411 15.09 -10.99 23.90
N ALA A 412 15.84 -10.50 22.91
CA ALA A 412 15.65 -10.86 21.50
C ALA A 412 16.45 -12.13 21.12
N PRO A 413 16.04 -12.86 20.07
CA PRO A 413 16.82 -13.96 19.51
C PRO A 413 18.24 -13.49 19.13
N ALA A 414 19.26 -14.32 19.40
CA ALA A 414 20.65 -13.96 19.13
C ALA A 414 20.90 -13.65 17.64
N GLU A 415 20.26 -14.39 16.73
CA GLU A 415 20.35 -14.17 15.28
C GLU A 415 19.77 -12.80 14.87
N VAL A 416 18.68 -12.39 15.50
CA VAL A 416 18.03 -11.09 15.27
C VAL A 416 18.97 -9.96 15.69
N VAL A 417 19.55 -10.05 16.89
CA VAL A 417 20.51 -9.07 17.40
C VAL A 417 21.76 -9.03 16.53
N LEU A 418 22.30 -10.19 16.15
CA LEU A 418 23.48 -10.28 15.29
C LEU A 418 23.25 -9.55 13.97
N LYS A 419 22.14 -9.84 13.26
CA LYS A 419 21.79 -9.23 11.98
C LYS A 419 21.66 -7.70 12.06
N VAL A 420 21.17 -7.16 13.18
CA VAL A 420 21.10 -5.70 13.40
C VAL A 420 22.48 -5.13 13.73
N SER A 421 23.25 -5.79 14.60
CA SER A 421 24.55 -5.30 15.07
C SER A 421 25.63 -5.26 13.99
N THR A 422 25.54 -6.16 13.00
CA THR A 422 26.51 -6.25 11.90
C THR A 422 26.08 -5.48 10.65
N ARG A 423 24.99 -4.70 10.71
CA ARG A 423 24.53 -3.91 9.57
C ARG A 423 25.52 -2.76 9.34
N ASN A 424 25.69 -2.37 8.08
CA ASN A 424 26.53 -1.22 7.76
C ASN A 424 25.94 0.08 8.36
N PRO A 425 26.79 1.03 8.77
CA PRO A 425 26.35 2.37 9.11
C PRO A 425 25.53 2.99 7.97
N PRO A 426 24.52 3.82 8.29
CA PRO A 426 23.76 4.50 7.26
C PRO A 426 24.64 5.53 6.54
N ARG A 427 24.18 5.98 5.37
CA ARG A 427 24.91 6.99 4.59
C ARG A 427 24.57 8.38 5.12
N SER A 428 25.56 9.09 5.62
CA SER A 428 25.40 10.47 6.08
C SER A 428 25.00 11.42 4.95
N SER A 429 23.96 12.21 5.20
CA SER A 429 23.50 13.28 4.30
C SER A 429 24.50 14.45 4.24
N HIS A 430 24.32 15.36 3.27
CA HIS A 430 25.12 16.59 3.25
C HIS A 430 24.89 17.44 4.50
N LEU A 431 23.64 17.53 4.97
CA LEU A 431 23.28 18.26 6.18
C LEU A 431 24.00 17.64 7.40
N HIS A 432 23.98 16.31 7.54
CA HIS A 432 24.69 15.60 8.59
C HIS A 432 26.19 15.93 8.59
N LYS A 433 26.85 15.79 7.44
CA LYS A 433 28.30 16.05 7.32
C LYS A 433 28.64 17.49 7.70
N TRP A 434 27.79 18.43 7.30
CA TRP A 434 27.96 19.84 7.63
C TRP A 434 27.76 20.09 9.13
N VAL A 435 26.67 19.60 9.74
CA VAL A 435 26.45 19.70 11.20
C VAL A 435 27.63 19.12 11.98
N LEU A 436 28.11 17.94 11.59
CA LEU A 436 29.28 17.30 12.20
C LEU A 436 30.53 18.17 12.10
N SER A 437 30.77 18.78 10.94
CA SER A 437 31.95 19.65 10.73
C SER A 437 31.92 20.89 11.63
N VAL A 438 30.74 21.50 11.78
CA VAL A 438 30.53 22.68 12.62
C VAL A 438 30.73 22.32 14.09
N LEU A 439 30.14 21.22 14.56
CA LEU A 439 30.30 20.76 15.94
C LEU A 439 31.76 20.43 16.26
N THR A 440 32.47 19.76 15.34
CA THR A 440 33.89 19.41 15.52
C THR A 440 34.77 20.66 15.63
N ALA A 441 34.46 21.71 14.85
CA ALA A 441 35.19 22.97 14.91
C ALA A 441 34.94 23.74 16.21
N GLN A 442 33.71 23.69 16.76
CA GLN A 442 33.34 24.44 17.96
C GLN A 442 33.64 23.72 19.28
N ALA A 443 33.81 22.39 19.25
CA ALA A 443 34.05 21.55 20.42
C ALA A 443 35.31 20.66 20.26
N PRO A 444 36.51 21.24 20.09
CA PRO A 444 37.73 20.48 19.75
C PRO A 444 38.20 19.53 20.86
N GLU A 445 37.76 19.71 22.11
CA GLU A 445 38.09 18.83 23.24
C GLU A 445 37.13 17.65 23.41
N GLU A 446 36.01 17.65 22.67
CA GLU A 446 34.99 16.62 22.77
C GLU A 446 35.25 15.50 21.77
N ILE A 447 35.04 14.25 22.21
CA ILE A 447 35.03 13.11 21.30
C ILE A 447 33.67 13.09 20.62
N ILE A 448 33.61 13.44 19.35
CA ILE A 448 32.38 13.41 18.56
C ILE A 448 32.37 12.17 17.67
N LYS A 449 31.39 11.30 17.87
CA LYS A 449 31.22 10.07 17.07
C LYS A 449 30.11 10.28 16.05
N SER A 450 30.41 10.01 14.79
CA SER A 450 29.42 10.04 13.70
C SER A 450 28.92 8.64 13.40
N GLU A 451 27.64 8.53 13.04
CA GLU A 451 26.98 7.26 12.67
C GLU A 451 27.23 6.17 13.70
N PHE A 452 27.00 6.52 14.96
CA PHE A 452 27.42 5.69 16.09
C PHE A 452 26.35 4.66 16.45
N LEU A 453 26.76 3.41 16.62
CA LEU A 453 25.86 2.32 16.99
C LEU A 453 25.74 2.23 18.51
N ILE A 454 24.64 2.71 19.07
CA ILE A 454 24.32 2.60 20.49
C ILE A 454 23.78 1.20 20.80
N LYS A 455 24.33 0.59 21.86
CA LYS A 455 23.95 -0.73 22.39
C LYS A 455 23.82 -1.82 21.32
N ASN A 456 24.66 -1.77 20.28
CA ASN A 456 24.68 -2.72 19.16
C ASN A 456 23.33 -2.86 18.41
N CYS A 457 22.42 -1.87 18.50
CA CYS A 457 21.07 -1.99 17.94
C CYS A 457 20.51 -0.73 17.26
N LEU A 458 20.96 0.46 17.64
CA LEU A 458 20.39 1.72 17.17
C LEU A 458 21.49 2.66 16.70
N TYR A 459 21.50 2.99 15.40
CA TYR A 459 22.38 4.01 14.87
C TYR A 459 21.80 5.38 15.18
N VAL A 460 22.66 6.26 15.68
CA VAL A 460 22.39 7.69 15.86
C VAL A 460 23.35 8.50 15.00
N ASP A 461 22.89 9.65 14.55
CA ASP A 461 23.66 10.47 13.61
C ASP A 461 24.95 10.99 14.26
N ILE A 462 24.84 11.66 15.41
CA ILE A 462 25.99 12.20 16.16
C ILE A 462 25.87 11.86 17.64
N TYR A 463 26.95 11.37 18.25
CA TYR A 463 27.02 11.06 19.68
C TYR A 463 28.25 11.70 20.35
N ILE A 464 28.02 12.41 21.45
CA ILE A 464 29.03 13.05 22.30
C ILE A 464 29.04 12.35 23.67
N PRO A 465 29.98 11.42 23.93
CA PRO A 465 29.94 10.55 25.11
C PRO A 465 30.03 11.27 26.44
N ARG A 466 30.90 12.29 26.57
CA ARG A 466 31.10 13.03 27.82
C ARG A 466 29.83 13.70 28.34
N LYS A 467 28.94 14.08 27.44
CA LYS A 467 27.66 14.75 27.75
C LYS A 467 26.47 13.79 27.70
N ASN A 468 26.72 12.53 27.36
CA ASN A 468 25.70 11.55 27.01
C ASN A 468 24.64 12.07 26.02
N LEU A 469 25.10 12.88 25.05
CA LEU A 469 24.25 13.63 24.13
C LEU A 469 24.23 12.96 22.76
N VAL A 470 23.02 12.72 22.26
CA VAL A 470 22.72 12.32 20.89
C VAL A 470 22.12 13.50 20.14
N ILE A 471 22.61 13.77 18.93
CA ILE A 471 22.04 14.76 18.01
C ILE A 471 21.61 14.00 16.75
N GLU A 472 20.30 13.96 16.50
CA GLU A 472 19.71 13.42 15.27
C GLU A 472 19.53 14.54 14.24
N VAL A 473 19.90 14.28 12.99
CA VAL A 473 19.86 15.22 11.87
C VAL A 473 18.78 14.76 10.88
N ASP A 474 17.60 15.34 11.01
CA ASP A 474 16.42 14.90 10.27
C ASP A 474 16.40 15.46 8.84
N GLY A 475 16.35 14.56 7.85
CA GLY A 475 16.10 14.86 6.45
C GLY A 475 14.62 14.76 6.02
N PRO A 476 14.30 15.07 4.75
CA PRO A 476 12.92 15.11 4.22
C PRO A 476 12.23 13.74 4.12
N TYR A 477 12.97 12.64 4.30
CA TYR A 477 12.46 11.27 4.19
C TYR A 477 12.22 10.60 5.56
N HIS A 478 12.38 11.34 6.65
CA HIS A 478 12.18 10.84 8.00
C HIS A 478 10.71 10.49 8.27
N THR A 479 10.49 9.40 8.99
CA THR A 479 9.15 8.91 9.34
C THR A 479 8.89 9.20 10.80
N PRO A 480 7.97 10.12 11.14
CA PRO A 480 7.90 10.65 12.50
C PRO A 480 7.71 9.61 13.60
N ALA A 481 6.91 8.56 13.36
CA ALA A 481 6.67 7.54 14.39
C ALA A 481 7.92 6.71 14.73
N LYS A 482 8.74 6.33 13.75
CA LYS A 482 10.00 5.61 14.01
C LYS A 482 10.99 6.52 14.73
N ASP A 483 11.04 7.79 14.36
CA ASP A 483 11.96 8.76 14.95
C ASP A 483 11.56 9.13 16.39
N GLU A 484 10.26 9.33 16.66
CA GLU A 484 9.71 9.50 18.01
C GLU A 484 9.98 8.27 18.88
N PHE A 485 9.83 7.05 18.33
CA PHE A 485 10.14 5.83 19.06
C PHE A 485 11.63 5.71 19.41
N LYS A 486 12.53 5.97 18.44
CA LYS A 486 13.98 6.00 18.69
C LYS A 486 14.34 6.97 19.81
N GLU A 487 13.79 8.18 19.75
CA GLU A 487 14.05 9.21 20.76
C GLU A 487 13.60 8.75 22.14
N ARG A 488 12.40 8.18 22.27
CA ARG A 488 11.92 7.63 23.55
C ARG A 488 12.82 6.51 24.06
N LEU A 489 13.28 5.61 23.19
CA LEU A 489 14.17 4.52 23.57
C LEU A 489 15.53 5.03 24.06
N LEU A 490 16.10 6.03 23.38
CA LEU A 490 17.33 6.71 23.80
C LEU A 490 17.14 7.42 25.15
N ARG A 491 16.05 8.17 25.34
CA ARG A 491 15.74 8.83 26.62
C ARG A 491 15.54 7.82 27.75
N LYS A 492 14.90 6.66 27.48
CA LYS A 492 14.78 5.54 28.43
C LYS A 492 16.15 5.04 28.90
N TRP A 493 17.14 5.04 28.01
CA TRP A 493 18.52 4.67 28.33
C TRP A 493 19.36 5.81 28.94
N GLY A 494 18.75 6.96 29.23
CA GLY A 494 19.41 8.09 29.88
C GLY A 494 20.18 9.03 28.95
N TYR A 495 20.02 8.90 27.63
CA TYR A 495 20.63 9.82 26.67
C TYR A 495 19.83 11.13 26.60
N ALA A 496 20.54 12.26 26.57
CA ALA A 496 19.97 13.51 26.08
C ALA A 496 19.84 13.40 24.56
N VAL A 497 18.69 13.77 24.00
CA VAL A 497 18.42 13.68 22.56
C VAL A 497 17.99 15.05 22.05
N GLU A 498 18.69 15.52 21.04
CA GLU A 498 18.44 16.78 20.35
C GLU A 498 18.25 16.53 18.86
N ARG A 499 17.47 17.38 18.21
CA ARG A 499 17.17 17.27 16.79
C ARG A 499 17.54 18.54 16.05
N ILE A 500 18.12 18.36 14.87
CA ILE A 500 18.36 19.40 13.88
C ILE A 500 17.62 19.00 12.62
N SER A 501 16.63 19.77 12.20
CA SER A 501 15.81 19.43 11.04
C SER A 501 16.23 20.23 9.82
N TYR A 502 16.18 19.61 8.65
CA TYR A 502 16.26 20.35 7.38
C TYR A 502 15.20 21.45 7.25
N LEU A 503 14.08 21.34 7.99
CA LEU A 503 13.01 22.34 8.05
C LEU A 503 13.41 23.61 8.79
N ASP A 504 14.49 23.59 9.59
CA ASP A 504 14.99 24.77 10.29
C ASP A 504 15.58 25.81 9.31
N GLY A 505 15.95 25.37 8.09
CA GLY A 505 16.41 26.25 7.02
C GLY A 505 17.58 27.14 7.45
N ASP A 506 17.42 28.46 7.28
CA ASP A 506 18.46 29.44 7.64
C ASP A 506 18.77 29.49 9.15
N LYS A 507 17.95 28.86 10.00
CA LYS A 507 18.13 28.85 11.47
C LYS A 507 18.95 27.67 11.98
N ILE A 508 19.41 26.76 11.10
CA ILE A 508 20.15 25.58 11.57
C ILE A 508 21.42 26.01 12.32
N GLU A 509 22.13 27.04 11.87
CA GLU A 509 23.33 27.56 12.55
C GLU A 509 23.02 28.06 13.97
N GLU A 510 21.93 28.82 14.13
CA GLU A 510 21.47 29.29 15.45
C GLU A 510 21.14 28.11 16.36
N ARG A 511 20.50 27.06 15.81
CA ARG A 511 20.19 25.82 16.54
C ARG A 511 21.45 25.12 17.01
N ILE A 512 22.47 24.99 16.16
CA ILE A 512 23.76 24.37 16.54
C ILE A 512 24.44 25.19 17.64
N ASN A 513 24.48 26.52 17.49
CA ASN A 513 25.12 27.39 18.49
C ASN A 513 24.39 27.29 19.85
N ALA A 514 23.06 27.25 19.84
CA ALA A 514 22.27 27.06 21.06
C ALA A 514 22.56 25.72 21.74
N LEU A 515 22.75 24.64 20.96
CA LEU A 515 23.15 23.33 21.49
C LEU A 515 24.55 23.37 22.11
N VAL A 516 25.51 23.96 21.41
CA VAL A 516 26.88 24.12 21.87
C VAL A 516 26.94 24.88 23.21
N ASP A 517 26.15 25.94 23.34
CA ASP A 517 26.06 26.73 24.57
C ASP A 517 25.34 25.96 25.68
N HIS A 518 24.20 25.32 25.38
CA HIS A 518 23.39 24.59 26.35
C HIS A 518 24.15 23.42 27.00
N TYR A 519 24.94 22.69 26.22
CA TYR A 519 25.72 21.55 26.73
C TYR A 519 27.15 21.93 27.13
N HIS A 520 27.50 23.22 27.13
CA HIS A 520 28.84 23.74 27.44
C HIS A 520 29.93 22.98 26.68
N LEU A 521 29.82 22.97 25.35
CA LEU A 521 30.76 22.27 24.45
C LEU A 521 31.96 23.14 24.04
N LYS A 522 31.92 24.45 24.31
CA LYS A 522 32.98 25.39 23.93
C LYS A 522 34.23 25.27 24.80
N HIS A 523 35.37 25.56 24.19
CA HIS A 523 36.64 25.75 24.88
C HIS A 523 36.74 27.15 25.50
N SER A 524 37.31 27.25 26.70
CA SER A 524 37.50 28.48 27.51
C SER A 524 38.39 29.57 26.89
N SER A 525 38.86 29.40 25.65
CA SER A 525 39.83 30.31 24.99
C SER A 525 39.44 30.64 23.55
N VAL A 526 38.21 30.35 23.13
CA VAL A 526 37.71 30.66 21.78
C VAL A 526 36.63 31.74 21.88
N GLU A 527 37.01 32.90 22.41
CA GLU A 527 36.25 34.14 22.17
C GLU A 527 36.56 34.60 20.75
N GLY A 528 35.74 34.22 19.78
CA GLY A 528 35.83 34.79 18.43
C GLY A 528 35.47 33.88 17.26
N CYS A 529 35.41 32.55 17.42
CA CYS A 529 34.99 31.67 16.32
C CYS A 529 33.45 31.57 16.21
N ARG A 530 32.78 32.71 15.99
CA ARG A 530 31.47 32.69 15.33
C ARG A 530 31.71 32.72 13.81
N PHE A 531 31.78 31.52 13.24
CA PHE A 531 31.47 31.20 11.84
C PHE A 531 32.50 31.55 10.72
N LEU A 532 32.85 30.54 9.91
CA LEU A 532 33.40 30.66 8.55
C LEU A 532 32.68 29.66 7.62
N GLY A 533 31.72 30.14 6.83
CA GLY A 533 31.24 29.45 5.62
C GLY A 533 29.74 29.13 5.60
N ARG A 534 28.97 29.90 4.81
CA ARG A 534 27.58 29.56 4.44
C ARG A 534 27.56 28.19 3.76
N LEU A 535 26.45 27.46 3.87
CA LEU A 535 26.10 26.45 2.86
C LEU A 535 26.12 27.15 1.48
N GLU A 536 27.19 26.98 0.70
CA GLU A 536 27.17 27.46 -0.68
C GLU A 536 26.07 26.71 -1.43
N GLU A 537 25.09 27.46 -1.93
CA GLU A 537 24.12 27.01 -2.93
C GLU A 537 24.87 26.63 -4.23
N ARG A 538 25.52 25.47 -4.24
CA ARG A 538 25.80 24.77 -5.49
C ARG A 538 24.56 24.01 -5.89
N THR A 539 23.72 24.71 -6.65
CA THR A 539 22.67 24.12 -7.47
C THR A 539 23.28 23.11 -8.44
N SER A 540 23.48 21.87 -7.99
CA SER A 540 23.84 20.74 -8.85
C SER A 540 22.73 19.70 -8.81
N GLU A 541 21.86 19.78 -9.83
CA GLU A 541 21.00 18.77 -10.45
C GLU A 541 20.08 17.85 -9.63
N ASP A 542 20.27 17.65 -8.33
CA ASP A 542 19.43 16.77 -7.50
C ASP A 542 18.24 17.50 -6.82
N GLU A 543 18.27 18.83 -6.75
CA GLU A 543 17.18 19.64 -6.17
C GLU A 543 15.98 19.87 -7.10
N LYS A 544 16.08 19.49 -8.39
CA LYS A 544 14.98 19.67 -9.35
C LYS A 544 13.84 18.65 -9.21
N ASN A 545 13.96 17.67 -8.30
CA ASN A 545 12.94 16.63 -8.09
C ASN A 545 12.23 16.69 -6.71
N SER A 546 12.26 17.84 -6.01
CA SER A 546 11.43 18.07 -4.83
C SER A 546 10.07 18.69 -5.21
N PRO A 547 8.91 18.15 -4.75
CA PRO A 547 7.59 18.70 -5.12
C PRO A 547 7.22 20.02 -4.43
N PHE A 548 8.07 20.59 -3.57
CA PHE A 548 7.65 21.62 -2.61
C PHE A 548 8.06 23.08 -2.90
N LYS A 549 8.70 23.40 -4.03
CA LYS A 549 9.00 24.80 -4.41
C LYS A 549 8.53 25.16 -5.82
N ARG A 550 7.23 25.38 -5.98
CA ARG A 550 6.70 26.41 -6.89
C ARG A 550 5.54 27.07 -6.17
N HIS A 551 5.76 28.26 -5.62
CA HIS A 551 4.79 29.35 -5.36
C HIS A 551 5.36 30.27 -4.28
N CYS A 552 6.36 31.08 -4.64
CA CYS A 552 6.69 32.34 -3.96
C CYS A 552 7.49 33.20 -4.95
N ARG A 553 6.82 33.69 -6.00
CA ARG A 553 7.28 34.82 -6.81
C ARG A 553 6.07 35.56 -7.38
N VAL A 554 5.38 36.34 -6.55
CA VAL A 554 4.76 37.60 -6.98
C VAL A 554 4.73 38.54 -5.78
N VAL A 555 4.92 39.84 -6.05
CA VAL A 555 4.79 41.02 -5.18
C VAL A 555 6.13 41.55 -4.64
N HIS A 556 6.81 42.29 -5.50
CA HIS A 556 7.24 43.67 -5.22
C HIS A 556 7.87 44.25 -6.49
N ARG A 557 7.12 45.11 -7.18
CA ARG A 557 7.67 46.23 -7.94
C ARG A 557 6.75 47.43 -7.68
N GLY A 558 7.36 48.53 -7.26
CA GLY A 558 6.75 49.86 -7.34
C GLY A 558 6.75 50.37 -8.76
#